data_AF-A0AA37TBK8-F1
#
_entry.id   AF-A0AA37TBK8-F1
#
_cell.length_a   1.000
_cell.length_b   1.000
_cell.length_c   1.000
_cell.angle_alpha   90.00
_cell.angle_beta   90.00
_cell.angle_gamma   90.00
#
_symmetry.space_group_name_H-M   'P 1'
#
loop_
_entity.id
_entity.type
_entity.pdbx_description
1 polymer ?
#
loop_
_entity_poly.entity_id
_entity_poly.type
_entity_poly.pdbx_seq_one_letter_code
_entity_poly.pdbx_strand_id
1 'polypeptide(L)'
;MLDMYSRHPVAHNVVLEGQDPVSVCSFFDRTGYRYEYEPLTNTTWIKGGVRSRIFFSELETGPALNKTPLVLWRRHFAFLKSSHQLWPFCLNGRSKESFENPTGALLHYKFLFDFNHKIKEELLRKQHTQEYTSYAANLDAGLKSTYFDPKISAEFVDWKSLLQIMDIQCSKSL
;
A
#
# COMPACT_ATOMS: atom_id res chain seq x y z
N MET A 1 2.39 4.62 -1.49
CA MET A 1 3.08 3.41 -0.97
C MET A 1 2.78 2.26 -1.91
N LEU A 2 3.77 1.40 -2.16
CA LEU A 2 3.65 0.24 -3.02
C LEU A 2 4.05 -1.00 -2.22
N ASP A 3 3.10 -1.91 -2.00
CA ASP A 3 3.38 -3.14 -1.27
C ASP A 3 4.13 -4.14 -2.15
N MET A 4 5.27 -4.60 -1.64
CA MET A 4 6.18 -5.52 -2.30
C MET A 4 5.98 -6.95 -1.79
N TYR A 5 6.10 -7.93 -2.67
CA TYR A 5 5.98 -9.36 -2.37
C TYR A 5 6.89 -10.20 -3.28
N SER A 6 6.92 -11.51 -3.08
CA SER A 6 7.72 -12.44 -3.88
C SER A 6 6.84 -13.46 -4.61
N ARG A 7 7.47 -14.33 -5.41
CA ARG A 7 6.82 -15.52 -5.98
C ARG A 7 6.57 -16.62 -4.95
N HIS A 8 7.19 -16.54 -3.78
CA HIS A 8 7.12 -17.55 -2.74
C HIS A 8 5.95 -17.29 -1.77
N PRO A 9 5.57 -18.30 -0.98
CA PRO A 9 4.72 -18.09 0.18
C PRO A 9 5.29 -17.02 1.10
N VAL A 10 4.41 -16.23 1.71
CA VAL A 10 4.80 -15.16 2.65
C VAL A 10 5.71 -15.68 3.77
N ALA A 11 5.43 -16.90 4.27
CA ALA A 11 6.22 -17.57 5.29
C ALA A 11 7.69 -17.80 4.89
N HIS A 12 8.02 -17.77 3.60
CA HIS A 12 9.37 -17.97 3.07
C HIS A 12 10.11 -16.66 2.78
N ASN A 13 9.45 -15.50 2.91
CA ASN A 13 10.03 -14.20 2.65
C ASN A 13 10.82 -13.72 3.88
N VAL A 14 12.06 -14.19 4.02
CA VAL A 14 12.97 -13.78 5.10
C VAL A 14 13.92 -12.71 4.57
N VAL A 15 13.94 -11.55 5.21
CA VAL A 15 14.92 -10.48 4.95
C VAL A 15 15.84 -10.40 6.15
N LEU A 16 17.13 -10.64 5.94
CA LEU A 16 18.14 -10.55 6.99
C LEU A 16 18.55 -9.09 7.25
N GLU A 17 19.14 -8.85 8.42
CA GLU A 17 19.67 -7.53 8.74
C GLU A 17 20.74 -7.11 7.71
N GLY A 18 20.62 -5.88 7.20
CA GLY A 18 21.51 -5.35 6.15
C GLY A 18 21.23 -5.89 4.74
N GLN A 19 20.34 -6.86 4.56
CA GLN A 19 19.95 -7.35 3.25
C GLN A 19 19.01 -6.36 2.56
N ASP A 20 19.24 -6.12 1.26
CA ASP A 20 18.30 -5.36 0.44
C ASP A 20 16.96 -6.12 0.32
N PRO A 21 15.84 -5.57 0.82
CA PRO A 21 14.53 -6.23 0.74
C PRO A 21 14.04 -6.45 -0.70
N VAL A 22 14.51 -5.67 -1.68
CA VAL A 22 14.20 -5.88 -3.10
C VAL A 22 14.68 -7.25 -3.58
N SER A 23 15.82 -7.74 -3.06
CA SER A 23 16.38 -9.05 -3.41
C SER A 23 15.48 -10.23 -3.02
N VAL A 24 14.56 -10.03 -2.07
CA VAL A 24 13.63 -11.06 -1.56
C VAL A 24 12.22 -10.83 -2.12
N CYS A 25 11.75 -9.59 -2.11
CA CYS A 25 10.42 -9.20 -2.54
C CYS A 25 10.53 -8.15 -3.65
N SER A 26 10.77 -8.60 -4.88
CA SER A 26 10.90 -7.72 -6.04
C SER A 26 9.59 -7.48 -6.78
N PHE A 27 8.46 -8.08 -6.40
CA PHE A 27 7.21 -7.96 -7.16
C PHE A 27 6.22 -6.98 -6.54
N PHE A 28 5.45 -6.34 -7.41
CA PHE A 28 4.33 -5.47 -7.05
C PHE A 28 3.17 -5.64 -8.05
N ASP A 29 1.99 -5.17 -7.69
CA ASP A 29 0.83 -5.15 -8.60
C ASP A 29 0.95 -3.98 -9.57
N ARG A 30 0.86 -4.22 -10.88
CA ARG A 30 0.86 -3.13 -11.88
C ARG A 30 -0.51 -2.50 -12.14
N THR A 31 -1.59 -3.11 -11.62
CA THR A 31 -2.97 -2.62 -11.79
C THR A 31 -3.79 -2.86 -10.52
N GLY A 32 -5.07 -2.45 -10.55
CA GLY A 32 -6.00 -2.67 -9.43
C GLY A 32 -5.95 -1.58 -8.37
N TYR A 33 -5.41 -0.41 -8.71
CA TYR A 33 -5.48 0.78 -7.88
C TYR A 33 -6.65 1.66 -8.30
N ARG A 34 -7.19 2.41 -7.34
CA ARG A 34 -8.18 3.47 -7.56
C ARG A 34 -7.74 4.67 -6.74
N TYR A 35 -7.98 5.86 -7.29
CA TYR A 35 -7.80 7.09 -6.54
C TYR A 35 -9.08 7.93 -6.49
N GLU A 36 -9.19 8.67 -5.40
CA GLU A 36 -10.23 9.65 -5.14
C GLU A 36 -9.58 10.94 -4.65
N TYR A 37 -9.91 12.06 -5.28
CA TYR A 37 -9.42 13.37 -4.86
C TYR A 37 -10.44 14.03 -3.94
N GLU A 38 -10.03 14.39 -2.73
CA GLU A 38 -10.81 15.11 -1.74
C GLU A 38 -10.44 16.61 -1.78
N PRO A 39 -11.26 17.49 -2.39
CA PRO A 39 -10.87 18.88 -2.63
C PRO A 39 -10.69 19.69 -1.33
N LEU A 40 -11.50 19.40 -0.31
CA LEU A 40 -11.49 20.14 0.96
C LEU A 40 -10.16 20.02 1.69
N THR A 41 -9.54 18.84 1.65
CA THR A 41 -8.29 18.53 2.35
C THR A 41 -7.09 18.50 1.40
N ASN A 42 -7.33 18.74 0.11
CA ASN A 42 -6.36 18.62 -0.98
C ASN A 42 -5.60 17.28 -0.92
N THR A 43 -6.33 16.19 -0.64
CA THR A 43 -5.77 14.85 -0.45
C THR A 43 -6.19 13.94 -1.59
N THR A 44 -5.22 13.28 -2.21
CA THR A 44 -5.49 12.17 -3.14
C THR A 44 -5.43 10.86 -2.35
N TRP A 45 -6.59 10.26 -2.12
CA TRP A 45 -6.72 8.94 -1.53
C TRP A 45 -6.43 7.88 -2.56
N ILE A 46 -5.58 6.92 -2.23
CA ILE A 46 -5.24 5.79 -3.11
C ILE A 46 -5.53 4.52 -2.34
N LYS A 47 -6.24 3.57 -2.95
CA LYS A 47 -6.50 2.23 -2.41
C LYS A 47 -6.27 1.20 -3.52
N GLY A 48 -6.13 -0.08 -3.17
CA GLY A 48 -6.02 -1.16 -4.16
C GLY A 48 -4.76 -2.01 -4.05
N GLY A 49 -4.30 -2.47 -5.22
CA GLY A 49 -3.15 -3.35 -5.36
C GLY A 49 -3.33 -4.70 -4.65
N VAL A 50 -2.20 -5.29 -4.24
CA VAL A 50 -2.17 -6.63 -3.65
C VAL A 50 -3.02 -6.73 -2.39
N ARG A 51 -3.14 -5.65 -1.63
CA ARG A 51 -3.99 -5.63 -0.43
C ARG A 51 -5.44 -5.90 -0.80
N SER A 52 -6.00 -5.10 -1.71
CA SER A 52 -7.38 -5.30 -2.15
C SER A 52 -7.54 -6.63 -2.87
N ARG A 53 -6.63 -7.00 -3.78
CA ARG A 53 -6.71 -8.29 -4.51
C ARG A 53 -6.79 -9.50 -3.58
N ILE A 54 -6.02 -9.50 -2.49
CA ILE A 54 -5.86 -10.69 -1.64
C ILE A 54 -6.78 -10.67 -0.42
N PHE A 55 -7.04 -9.51 0.18
CA PHE A 55 -7.64 -9.45 1.51
C PHE A 55 -8.99 -8.74 1.58
N PHE A 56 -9.40 -8.00 0.55
CA PHE A 56 -10.63 -7.20 0.59
C PHE A 56 -11.51 -7.50 -0.62
N SER A 57 -12.75 -7.92 -0.38
CA SER A 57 -13.74 -8.16 -1.44
C SER A 57 -14.14 -6.87 -2.15
N GLU A 58 -14.10 -5.74 -1.43
CA GLU A 58 -14.44 -4.42 -1.94
C GLU A 58 -13.28 -3.44 -1.70
N LEU A 59 -12.88 -2.73 -2.76
CA LEU A 59 -11.74 -1.82 -2.71
C LEU A 59 -11.90 -0.72 -1.67
N GLU A 60 -13.14 -0.26 -1.42
CA GLU A 60 -13.42 0.80 -0.44
C GLU A 60 -13.17 0.41 1.01
N THR A 61 -13.25 -0.89 1.32
CA THR A 61 -12.94 -1.41 2.66
C THR A 61 -11.44 -1.58 2.90
N GLY A 62 -10.64 -1.49 1.84
CA GLY A 62 -9.20 -1.61 1.91
C GLY A 62 -8.52 -0.35 2.49
N PRO A 63 -7.29 -0.51 3.02
CA PRO A 63 -6.52 0.59 3.59
C PRO A 63 -6.07 1.58 2.53
N ALA A 64 -5.96 2.84 2.94
CA ALA A 64 -5.32 3.88 2.15
C ALA A 64 -3.82 3.61 1.97
N LEU A 65 -3.30 3.92 0.78
CA LEU A 65 -1.92 3.71 0.35
C LEU A 65 -1.18 5.03 0.11
N ASN A 66 -1.89 6.16 -0.04
CA ASN A 66 -1.29 7.48 -0.16
C ASN A 66 -0.55 7.82 1.13
N LYS A 67 0.65 8.39 1.02
CA LYS A 67 1.45 8.82 2.17
C LYS A 67 2.18 10.09 1.80
N THR A 68 2.36 10.98 2.78
CA THR A 68 3.27 12.12 2.66
C THR A 68 4.54 11.80 3.46
N PRO A 69 5.55 11.15 2.83
CA PRO A 69 6.70 10.59 3.56
C PRO A 69 7.67 11.63 4.09
N LEU A 70 7.84 12.74 3.38
CA LEU A 70 8.86 13.72 3.67
C LEU A 70 8.23 15.10 3.79
N VAL A 71 8.29 15.65 5.01
CA VAL A 71 7.75 16.97 5.33
C VAL A 71 8.81 17.72 6.11
N LEU A 72 9.20 18.89 5.60
CA LEU A 72 10.00 19.82 6.38
C LEU A 72 9.12 20.38 7.51
N TRP A 73 9.28 19.81 8.70
CA TRP A 73 8.36 20.03 9.80
C TRP A 73 8.36 21.48 10.30
N ARG A 74 7.18 21.99 10.66
CA ARG A 74 7.00 23.29 11.31
C ARG A 74 6.11 23.12 12.52
N ARG A 75 6.28 23.97 13.54
CA ARG A 75 5.57 23.88 14.83
C ARG A 75 4.03 23.78 14.74
N HIS A 76 3.43 24.31 13.67
CA HIS A 76 1.99 24.37 13.47
C HIS A 76 1.47 23.28 12.54
N PHE A 77 2.32 22.34 12.15
CA PHE A 77 1.92 21.20 11.34
C PHE A 77 1.37 20.10 12.23
N ALA A 78 0.43 19.33 11.70
CA ALA A 78 -0.17 18.22 12.40
C ALA A 78 -0.54 17.09 11.45
N PHE A 79 -0.43 15.85 11.93
CA PHE A 79 -1.06 14.70 11.29
C PHE A 79 -2.54 14.69 11.66
N LEU A 80 -3.42 14.65 10.66
CA LEU A 80 -4.87 14.60 10.86
C LEU A 80 -5.41 13.18 10.70
N LYS A 81 -4.89 12.42 9.74
CA LYS A 81 -5.21 11.00 9.52
C LYS A 81 -3.93 10.19 9.35
N SER A 82 -3.19 10.02 10.45
CA SER A 82 -1.82 9.47 10.39
C SER A 82 -1.00 10.21 9.32
N SER A 83 -0.13 9.51 8.61
CA SER A 83 0.65 10.04 7.48
C SER A 83 -0.11 10.16 6.15
N HIS A 84 -1.43 9.94 6.14
CA HIS A 84 -2.26 10.07 4.92
C HIS A 84 -2.73 11.50 4.66
N GLN A 85 -2.86 12.31 5.72
CA GLN A 85 -3.41 13.65 5.64
C GLN A 85 -2.81 14.54 6.74
N LEU A 86 -2.30 15.69 6.34
CA LEU A 86 -1.65 16.68 7.19
C LEU A 86 -2.37 18.02 7.16
N TRP A 87 -2.12 18.80 8.21
CA TRP A 87 -2.37 20.23 8.28
C TRP A 87 -1.04 21.01 8.17
N PRO A 88 -0.97 22.12 7.40
CA PRO A 88 -2.00 22.65 6.50
C PRO A 88 -2.19 21.77 5.24
N PHE A 89 -3.39 21.82 4.65
CA PHE A 89 -3.78 20.96 3.52
C PHE A 89 -2.93 21.11 2.25
N CYS A 90 -2.18 22.21 2.12
CA CYS A 90 -1.24 22.37 1.01
C CYS A 90 -0.09 21.35 1.03
N LEU A 91 0.12 20.62 2.14
CA LEU A 91 1.13 19.57 2.27
C LEU A 91 0.71 18.22 1.66
N ASN A 92 -0.57 18.00 1.37
CA ASN A 92 -1.11 16.69 0.95
C ASN A 92 -0.93 16.39 -0.55
N GLY A 93 -0.24 17.28 -1.29
CA GLY A 93 0.00 17.16 -2.74
C GLY A 93 -1.07 17.92 -3.54
N ARG A 94 -0.69 18.64 -4.60
CA ARG A 94 -1.61 19.50 -5.36
C ARG A 94 -2.35 18.69 -6.42
N SER A 95 -3.66 18.60 -6.31
CA SER A 95 -4.60 18.27 -7.40
C SER A 95 -4.46 16.88 -8.05
N LYS A 96 -5.44 16.60 -8.92
CA LYS A 96 -5.51 15.46 -9.86
C LYS A 96 -4.22 15.27 -10.69
N GLU A 97 -3.46 16.34 -10.92
CA GLU A 97 -2.21 16.36 -11.69
C GLU A 97 -1.05 15.66 -10.97
N SER A 98 -1.07 15.61 -9.62
CA SER A 98 -0.05 14.89 -8.84
C SER A 98 -0.07 13.38 -9.10
N PHE A 99 -1.20 12.86 -9.57
CA PHE A 99 -1.34 11.45 -9.88
C PHE A 99 -0.87 11.13 -11.30
N GLU A 100 -1.15 12.02 -12.26
CA GLU A 100 -0.64 11.90 -13.63
C GLU A 100 0.90 12.04 -13.69
N ASN A 101 1.48 12.70 -12.69
CA ASN A 101 2.93 12.89 -12.54
C ASN A 101 3.41 12.43 -11.15
N PRO A 102 3.48 11.11 -10.89
CA PRO A 102 3.96 10.60 -9.61
C PRO A 102 5.42 11.05 -9.40
N THR A 103 5.70 11.67 -8.26
CA THR A 103 7.04 12.19 -7.91
C THR A 103 7.94 11.14 -7.28
N GLY A 104 7.38 10.01 -6.84
CA GLY A 104 8.12 8.90 -6.27
C GLY A 104 7.22 7.81 -5.70
N ALA A 105 7.84 6.71 -5.29
CA ALA A 105 7.17 5.60 -4.63
C ALA A 105 7.89 5.20 -3.34
N LEU A 106 7.12 4.81 -2.33
CA LEU A 106 7.63 4.18 -1.13
C LEU A 106 7.42 2.68 -1.25
N LEU A 107 8.49 1.93 -1.46
CA LEU A 107 8.45 0.47 -1.45
C LEU A 107 8.20 -0.01 -0.02
N HIS A 108 7.25 -0.92 0.16
CA HIS A 108 6.77 -1.34 1.47
C HIS A 108 6.73 -2.85 1.60
N TYR A 109 7.42 -3.37 2.61
CA TYR A 109 7.67 -4.80 2.79
C TYR A 109 6.84 -5.37 3.94
N LYS A 110 5.50 -5.36 3.77
CA LYS A 110 4.56 -5.88 4.79
C LYS A 110 4.57 -7.40 4.86
N PHE A 111 4.78 -8.07 3.72
CA PHE A 111 4.51 -9.49 3.54
C PHE A 111 5.77 -10.34 3.67
N LEU A 112 6.33 -10.33 4.88
CA LEU A 112 7.50 -11.12 5.27
C LEU A 112 7.09 -12.33 6.13
N PHE A 113 8.06 -13.18 6.45
CA PHE A 113 7.85 -14.43 7.19
C PHE A 113 7.07 -14.25 8.51
N ASP A 114 7.23 -13.10 9.17
CA ASP A 114 6.62 -12.76 10.45
C ASP A 114 5.22 -12.14 10.33
N PHE A 115 4.69 -11.95 9.11
CA PHE A 115 3.41 -11.29 8.86
C PHE A 115 2.25 -11.95 9.62
N ASN A 116 2.16 -13.28 9.60
CA ASN A 116 1.09 -14.02 10.28
C ASN A 116 1.18 -13.88 11.80
N HIS A 117 2.40 -13.80 12.34
CA HIS A 117 2.62 -13.56 13.76
C HIS A 117 2.17 -12.14 14.14
N LYS A 118 2.56 -11.14 13.34
CA LYS A 118 2.15 -9.74 13.51
C LYS A 118 0.64 -9.56 13.48
N ILE A 119 -0.07 -10.24 12.57
CA ILE A 119 -1.54 -10.19 12.53
C ILE A 119 -2.14 -10.68 13.85
N LYS A 120 -1.68 -11.83 14.36
CA LYS A 120 -2.18 -12.39 15.62
C LYS A 120 -1.93 -11.46 16.80
N GLU A 121 -0.75 -10.83 16.85
CA GLU A 121 -0.41 -9.86 17.90
C GLU A 121 -1.28 -8.60 17.83
N GLU A 122 -1.52 -8.06 16.64
CA GLU A 122 -2.34 -6.85 16.46
C GLU A 122 -3.84 -7.09 16.74
N LEU A 123 -4.35 -8.29 16.44
CA LEU A 123 -5.71 -8.70 16.85
C LEU A 123 -5.86 -8.70 18.38
N LEU A 124 -4.84 -9.19 19.10
CA LEU A 124 -4.84 -9.18 20.57
C LEU A 124 -4.76 -7.77 21.13
N ARG A 125 -3.97 -6.88 20.50
CA ARG A 125 -3.84 -5.47 20.89
C ARG A 125 -5.09 -4.64 20.66
N LYS A 126 -6.05 -5.12 19.85
CA LYS A 126 -7.31 -4.43 19.51
C LYS A 126 -7.11 -3.03 18.92
N GLN A 127 -5.98 -2.78 18.27
CA GLN A 127 -5.71 -1.56 17.50
C GLN A 127 -5.93 -1.85 16.02
N HIS A 128 -6.42 -0.87 15.25
CA HIS A 128 -6.65 -1.01 13.80
C HIS A 128 -7.50 -2.23 13.39
N THR A 129 -8.54 -2.54 14.18
CA THR A 129 -9.24 -3.83 14.17
C THR A 129 -9.79 -4.25 12.81
N GLN A 130 -10.40 -3.34 12.05
CA GLN A 130 -11.06 -3.71 10.78
C GLN A 130 -10.10 -4.30 9.74
N GLU A 131 -8.91 -3.71 9.54
CA GLU A 131 -7.95 -4.22 8.57
C GLU A 131 -7.41 -5.60 8.97
N TYR A 132 -7.06 -5.76 10.25
CA TYR A 132 -6.49 -7.01 10.76
C TYR A 132 -7.51 -8.14 10.82
N THR A 133 -8.80 -7.84 11.02
CA THR A 133 -9.87 -8.85 10.88
C THR A 133 -9.93 -9.38 9.46
N SER A 134 -9.89 -8.52 8.44
CA SER A 134 -9.85 -8.95 7.03
C SER A 134 -8.59 -9.77 6.71
N TYR A 135 -7.43 -9.39 7.24
CA TYR A 135 -6.21 -10.19 7.08
C TYR A 135 -6.33 -11.57 7.73
N ALA A 136 -6.87 -11.64 8.94
CA ALA A 136 -7.02 -12.89 9.69
C ALA A 136 -7.97 -13.87 9.01
N ALA A 137 -9.14 -13.39 8.55
CA ALA A 137 -10.12 -14.22 7.87
C ALA A 137 -9.53 -14.91 6.62
N ASN A 138 -8.64 -14.23 5.90
CA ASN A 138 -7.99 -14.79 4.72
C ASN A 138 -6.83 -15.75 5.05
N LEU A 139 -6.21 -15.63 6.23
CA LEU A 139 -5.25 -16.63 6.72
C LEU A 139 -5.95 -17.96 7.00
N ASP A 140 -7.10 -17.90 7.66
CA ASP A 140 -7.87 -19.10 8.03
C ASP A 140 -8.50 -19.79 6.81
N ALA A 141 -8.81 -19.02 5.76
CA ALA A 141 -9.38 -19.52 4.51
C ALA A 141 -8.38 -20.26 3.59
N GLY A 142 -7.12 -20.44 4.00
CA GLY A 142 -6.11 -21.12 3.18
C GLY A 142 -5.66 -20.25 2.01
N LEU A 143 -5.05 -19.12 2.34
CA LEU A 143 -4.41 -18.16 1.44
C LEU A 143 -3.76 -18.84 0.22
N LYS A 144 -3.83 -18.20 -0.96
CA LYS A 144 -3.01 -18.62 -2.11
C LYS A 144 -1.58 -18.85 -1.64
N SER A 145 -0.97 -19.94 -2.09
CA SER A 145 0.41 -20.30 -1.74
C SER A 145 1.41 -19.18 -2.06
N THR A 146 1.04 -18.21 -2.89
CA THR A 146 1.79 -17.00 -3.20
C THR A 146 0.84 -15.85 -3.55
N TYR A 147 1.28 -14.60 -3.32
CA TYR A 147 0.58 -13.41 -3.81
C TYR A 147 0.88 -13.09 -5.28
N PHE A 148 1.88 -13.78 -5.86
CA PHE A 148 2.24 -13.60 -7.25
C PHE A 148 1.13 -14.09 -8.19
N ASP A 149 0.81 -13.22 -9.14
CA ASP A 149 -0.07 -13.51 -10.27
C ASP A 149 0.64 -13.06 -11.54
N PRO A 150 0.98 -13.97 -12.49
CA PRO A 150 1.70 -13.61 -13.71
C PRO A 150 0.94 -12.61 -14.60
N LYS A 151 -0.38 -12.48 -14.44
CA LYS A 151 -1.18 -11.52 -15.21
C LYS A 151 -0.99 -10.10 -14.71
N ILE A 152 -0.74 -9.88 -13.42
CA ILE A 152 -0.78 -8.53 -12.83
C ILE A 152 0.48 -8.16 -12.03
N SER A 153 1.32 -9.13 -11.68
CA SER A 153 2.56 -8.86 -10.95
C SER A 153 3.63 -8.38 -11.92
N ALA A 154 4.24 -7.25 -11.62
CA ALA A 154 5.43 -6.74 -12.28
C ALA A 154 6.63 -6.86 -11.35
N GLU A 155 7.81 -7.09 -11.94
CA GLU A 155 9.07 -7.09 -11.21
C GLU A 155 9.63 -5.67 -11.14
N PHE A 156 10.07 -5.27 -9.96
CA PHE A 156 10.80 -4.04 -9.71
C PHE A 156 12.27 -4.26 -10.06
N VAL A 157 12.70 -3.58 -11.12
CA VAL A 157 14.10 -3.57 -11.57
C VAL A 157 14.71 -2.19 -11.28
N ASP A 158 13.98 -1.15 -11.64
CA ASP A 158 14.35 0.24 -11.45
C ASP A 158 13.09 1.12 -11.39
N TRP A 159 13.26 2.45 -11.32
CA TRP A 159 12.13 3.37 -11.32
C TRP A 159 11.26 3.30 -12.59
N LYS A 160 11.79 2.87 -13.74
CA LYS A 160 11.02 2.75 -14.99
C LYS A 160 10.03 1.61 -14.92
N SER A 161 10.38 0.54 -14.21
CA SER A 161 9.46 -0.58 -13.97
C SER A 161 8.16 -0.12 -13.30
N LEU A 162 8.21 0.92 -12.45
CA LEU A 162 7.06 1.50 -11.77
C LEU A 162 6.10 2.25 -12.71
N LEU A 163 6.54 2.65 -13.91
CA LEU A 163 5.66 3.30 -14.89
C LEU A 163 4.55 2.36 -15.37
N GLN A 164 4.71 1.04 -15.19
CA GLN A 164 3.64 0.06 -15.44
C GLN A 164 2.41 0.25 -14.56
N ILE A 165 2.53 1.00 -13.45
CA ILE A 165 1.43 1.31 -12.55
C ILE A 165 0.49 2.36 -13.17
N MET A 166 0.95 3.19 -14.11
CA MET A 166 0.31 4.46 -14.47
C MET A 166 -1.09 4.35 -15.13
N ASP A 167 -1.56 3.15 -15.45
CA ASP A 167 -2.91 2.92 -15.99
C ASP A 167 -3.98 2.80 -14.87
N ILE A 168 -3.91 3.70 -13.89
CA ILE A 168 -4.82 3.71 -12.72
C ILE A 168 -6.10 4.48 -13.07
N GLN A 169 -7.24 3.85 -12.80
CA GLN A 169 -8.54 4.42 -13.10
C GLN A 169 -8.97 5.43 -12.03
N CYS A 170 -9.31 6.64 -12.46
CA CYS A 170 -10.04 7.61 -11.63
C CYS A 170 -11.45 7.10 -11.41
N SER A 171 -11.92 7.00 -10.17
CA SER A 171 -13.36 7.05 -9.99
C SER A 171 -13.86 8.45 -10.17
N LYS A 172 -14.85 8.63 -11.04
CA LYS A 172 -15.66 9.84 -11.03
C LYS A 172 -16.45 9.83 -9.72
N SER A 173 -16.17 10.78 -8.84
CA SER A 173 -17.08 11.16 -7.76
C SER A 173 -18.40 11.62 -8.42
N LEU A 174 -19.52 10.97 -8.09
CA LEU A 174 -20.86 11.44 -8.41
C LEU A 174 -21.19 12.68 -7.56
#